data_AF-A0A960DBJ0-F1
#
_entry.id   AF-A0A960DBJ0-F1
#
_cell.length_a   1.000
_cell.length_b   1.000
_cell.length_c   1.000
_cell.angle_alpha   90.00
_cell.angle_beta   90.00
_cell.angle_gamma   90.00
#
_symmetry.space_group_name_H-M   'P 1'
#
loop_
_entity.id
_entity.type
_entity.pdbx_description
1 polymer ?
#
loop_
_entity_poly.entity_id
_entity_poly.type
_entity_poly.pdbx_seq_one_letter_code
_entity_poly.pdbx_strand_id
1 'polypeptide(L)'
;MTVSRPHSQFPWLKARYRAVAGPWNSIGIQAKFYGRTMRSVYMAVGHYRVELFRLIAQMGLGAGALMVIGGTVAIVGFLTVTTGALVAVQGYTDFSEIGVEALTGFASAFFNVRLIAPATTAVALSATIGAGATAQLGAMKINEEIDAL
;
A
#
# COMPACT_ATOMS: atom_id res chain seq x y z
N MET A 1 -8.45 6.72 57.73
CA MET A 1 -7.08 6.60 57.18
C MET A 1 -7.10 7.05 55.73
N THR A 2 -6.79 8.32 55.50
CA THR A 2 -6.81 8.97 54.19
C THR A 2 -5.47 8.76 53.50
N VAL A 3 -5.46 8.02 52.39
CA VAL A 3 -4.25 7.75 51.59
C VAL A 3 -3.88 9.02 50.82
N SER A 4 -2.87 9.73 51.32
CA SER A 4 -2.26 10.89 50.67
C SER A 4 -1.72 10.50 49.29
N ARG A 5 -2.34 11.01 48.23
CA ARG A 5 -1.80 10.96 46.87
C ARG A 5 -0.52 11.81 46.83
N PRO A 6 0.64 11.29 46.40
CA PRO A 6 1.82 12.12 46.23
C PRO A 6 1.54 13.12 45.09
N HIS A 7 1.40 14.38 45.47
CA HIS A 7 1.26 15.52 44.59
C HIS A 7 2.59 15.72 43.87
N SER A 8 2.63 15.30 42.61
CA SER A 8 3.76 15.51 41.71
C SER A 8 3.93 17.00 41.44
N GLN A 9 4.95 17.61 42.03
CA GLN A 9 5.17 19.07 42.09
C GLN A 9 5.47 19.77 40.75
N PHE A 10 5.57 19.05 39.62
CA PHE A 10 5.81 19.65 38.29
C PHE A 10 4.91 19.04 37.19
N PRO A 11 3.64 19.47 37.09
CA PRO A 11 2.68 18.96 36.09
C PRO A 11 3.11 19.26 34.63
N TRP A 12 3.83 20.36 34.41
CA TRP A 12 4.31 20.77 33.08
C TRP A 12 5.44 19.86 32.54
N LEU A 13 6.28 19.30 33.43
CA LEU A 13 7.34 18.36 33.04
C LEU A 13 6.74 17.03 32.59
N LYS A 14 5.71 16.53 33.30
CA LYS A 14 4.98 15.32 32.90
C LYS A 14 4.18 15.51 31.61
N ALA A 15 3.64 16.70 31.37
CA ALA A 15 2.95 17.03 30.13
C ALA A 15 3.91 17.04 28.94
N ARG A 16 5.09 17.68 29.06
CA ARG A 16 6.14 17.63 28.02
C ARG A 16 6.70 16.21 27.82
N TYR A 17 6.91 15.47 28.89
CA TYR A 17 7.40 14.09 28.80
C TYR A 17 6.38 13.16 28.15
N ARG A 18 5.07 13.30 28.43
CA ARG A 18 4.01 12.55 27.72
C ARG A 18 3.83 12.99 26.27
N ALA A 19 3.99 14.28 25.97
CA ALA A 19 3.90 14.80 24.61
C ALA A 19 5.00 14.24 23.71
N VAL A 20 6.20 13.99 24.26
CA VAL A 20 7.29 13.33 23.54
C VAL A 20 7.17 11.80 23.64
N ALA A 21 6.96 11.22 24.81
CA ALA A 21 6.92 9.76 24.98
C ALA A 21 5.70 9.09 24.30
N GLY A 22 4.58 9.80 24.13
CA GLY A 22 3.38 9.28 23.48
C GLY A 22 3.63 8.82 22.03
N PRO A 23 4.11 9.71 21.14
CA PRO A 23 4.50 9.34 19.77
C PRO A 23 5.52 8.21 19.69
N TRP A 24 6.54 8.24 20.56
CA TRP A 24 7.56 7.19 20.61
C TRP A 24 6.99 5.83 21.02
N ASN A 25 6.04 5.80 21.96
CA ASN A 25 5.35 4.58 22.34
C ASN A 25 4.45 4.05 21.21
N SER A 26 3.77 4.93 20.47
CA SER A 26 2.97 4.54 19.30
C SER A 26 3.82 3.92 18.19
N ILE A 27 5.00 4.50 17.92
CA ILE A 27 5.98 3.94 16.97
C ILE A 27 6.45 2.57 17.45
N GLY A 28 6.75 2.41 18.76
CA GLY A 28 7.13 1.12 19.33
C GLY A 28 6.04 0.04 19.19
N ILE A 29 4.78 0.41 19.43
CA ILE A 29 3.63 -0.50 19.27
C ILE A 29 3.46 -0.88 17.80
N GLN A 30 3.53 0.07 16.87
CA GLN A 30 3.45 -0.18 15.44
C GLN A 30 4.61 -1.05 14.95
N ALA A 31 5.84 -0.76 15.37
CA ALA A 31 7.02 -1.55 15.01
C ALA A 31 6.89 -3.01 15.50
N LYS A 32 6.41 -3.22 16.73
CA LYS A 32 6.14 -4.56 17.26
C LYS A 32 5.03 -5.26 16.47
N PHE A 33 3.97 -4.54 16.09
CA PHE A 33 2.90 -5.08 15.26
C PHE A 33 3.43 -5.50 13.88
N TYR A 34 4.14 -4.62 13.16
CA TYR A 34 4.75 -4.93 11.87
C TYR A 34 5.70 -6.12 11.95
N GLY A 35 6.56 -6.19 12.98
CA GLY A 35 7.46 -7.32 13.18
C GLY A 35 6.71 -8.64 13.42
N ARG A 36 5.63 -8.61 14.22
CA ARG A 36 4.79 -9.80 14.46
C ARG A 36 4.05 -10.23 13.20
N THR A 37 3.50 -9.28 12.44
CA THR A 37 2.81 -9.50 11.17
C THR A 37 3.77 -10.10 10.13
N MET A 38 4.99 -9.60 10.04
CA MET A 38 5.96 -10.13 9.06
C MET A 38 6.33 -11.59 9.37
N ARG A 39 6.48 -11.94 10.65
CA ARG A 39 6.69 -13.32 11.08
C ARG A 39 5.47 -14.21 10.83
N SER A 40 4.26 -13.72 11.08
CA SER A 40 3.03 -14.50 10.84
C SER A 40 2.78 -14.71 9.34
N VAL A 41 3.08 -13.73 8.49
CA VAL A 41 3.03 -13.87 7.03
C VAL A 41 3.98 -14.98 6.57
N TYR A 42 5.23 -14.98 7.05
CA TYR A 42 6.17 -16.05 6.72
C TYR A 42 5.66 -17.43 7.16
N MET A 43 5.10 -17.54 8.36
CA MET A 43 4.49 -18.80 8.84
C MET A 43 3.28 -19.23 8.01
N ALA A 44 2.39 -18.30 7.64
CA ALA A 44 1.22 -18.54 6.81
C ALA A 44 1.60 -19.07 5.42
N VAL A 45 2.58 -18.43 4.77
CA VAL A 45 3.11 -18.86 3.47
C VAL A 45 3.83 -20.21 3.57
N GLY A 46 4.51 -20.49 4.69
CA GLY A 46 5.19 -21.76 4.91
C GLY A 46 4.23 -22.93 5.12
N HIS A 47 3.34 -22.81 6.11
CA HIS A 47 2.57 -23.93 6.67
C HIS A 47 1.12 -23.99 6.18
N TYR A 48 0.51 -22.87 5.77
CA TYR A 48 -0.92 -22.77 5.43
C TYR A 48 -1.13 -22.46 3.94
N ARG A 49 -0.30 -23.04 3.06
CA ARG A 49 -0.33 -22.78 1.61
C ARG A 49 -1.69 -23.05 0.99
N VAL A 50 -2.36 -24.13 1.39
CA VAL A 50 -3.66 -24.52 0.84
C VAL A 50 -4.74 -23.48 1.16
N GLU A 51 -4.83 -23.03 2.42
CA GLU A 51 -5.80 -22.00 2.81
C GLU A 51 -5.45 -20.65 2.19
N LEU A 52 -4.16 -20.33 2.06
CA LEU A 52 -3.71 -19.12 1.37
C LEU A 52 -4.15 -19.12 -0.11
N PHE A 53 -3.99 -20.23 -0.82
CA PHE A 53 -4.50 -20.35 -2.20
C PHE A 53 -6.02 -20.33 -2.25
N ARG A 54 -6.71 -20.92 -1.25
CA ARG A 54 -8.17 -20.86 -1.14
C ARG A 54 -8.66 -19.42 -0.98
N LEU A 55 -8.02 -18.63 -0.13
CA LEU A 55 -8.33 -17.21 0.08
C LEU A 55 -8.06 -16.39 -1.18
N ILE A 56 -6.90 -16.60 -1.83
CA ILE A 56 -6.59 -15.94 -3.11
C ILE A 56 -7.61 -16.33 -4.18
N ALA A 57 -8.01 -17.60 -4.26
CA ALA A 57 -9.03 -18.08 -5.18
C ALA A 57 -10.40 -17.51 -4.85
N GLN A 58 -10.78 -17.38 -3.57
CA GLN A 58 -12.03 -16.75 -3.17
C GLN A 58 -12.06 -15.26 -3.54
N MET A 59 -10.93 -14.56 -3.35
CA MET A 59 -10.77 -13.16 -3.77
C MET A 59 -10.68 -13.00 -5.29
N GLY A 60 -10.16 -14.02 -6.00
CA GLY A 60 -9.80 -13.96 -7.42
C GLY A 60 -10.73 -14.69 -8.40
N LEU A 61 -11.59 -15.60 -7.95
CA LEU A 61 -12.49 -16.43 -8.80
C LEU A 61 -13.98 -16.29 -8.46
N GLY A 62 -14.35 -15.51 -7.44
CA GLY A 62 -15.76 -15.18 -7.17
C GLY A 62 -16.39 -14.28 -8.24
N ALA A 63 -17.72 -14.15 -8.29
CA ALA A 63 -18.39 -13.21 -9.19
C ALA A 63 -17.95 -11.74 -8.98
N GLY A 64 -17.58 -11.37 -7.74
CA GLY A 64 -16.93 -10.09 -7.44
C GLY A 64 -15.50 -9.98 -7.97
N ALA A 65 -14.81 -11.11 -8.18
CA ALA A 65 -13.45 -11.13 -8.70
C ALA A 65 -13.36 -10.83 -10.19
N LEU A 66 -14.37 -11.17 -10.99
CA LEU A 66 -14.45 -10.70 -12.37
C LEU A 66 -14.57 -9.17 -12.44
N MET A 67 -15.32 -8.55 -11.52
CA MET A 67 -15.37 -7.09 -11.42
C MET A 67 -14.04 -6.50 -10.94
N VAL A 68 -13.37 -7.13 -9.98
CA VAL A 68 -12.07 -6.67 -9.47
C VAL A 68 -10.98 -6.83 -10.52
N ILE A 69 -10.86 -8.00 -11.16
CA ILE A 69 -9.88 -8.26 -12.22
C ILE A 69 -10.18 -7.39 -13.44
N GLY A 70 -11.43 -7.33 -13.89
CA GLY A 70 -11.84 -6.48 -15.01
C GLY A 70 -11.59 -4.99 -14.71
N GLY A 71 -11.94 -4.54 -13.51
CA GLY A 71 -11.70 -3.18 -13.05
C GLY A 71 -10.21 -2.84 -12.95
N THR A 72 -9.40 -3.71 -12.35
CA THR A 72 -7.95 -3.51 -12.24
C THR A 72 -7.27 -3.52 -13.60
N VAL A 73 -7.63 -4.44 -14.50
CA VAL A 73 -7.09 -4.47 -15.87
C VAL A 73 -7.47 -3.20 -16.63
N ALA A 74 -8.72 -2.74 -16.52
CA ALA A 74 -9.17 -1.50 -17.13
C ALA A 74 -8.42 -0.29 -16.57
N ILE A 75 -8.27 -0.18 -15.25
CA ILE A 75 -7.54 0.91 -14.58
C ILE A 75 -6.06 0.91 -14.98
N VAL A 76 -5.39 -0.24 -14.89
CA VAL A 76 -3.96 -0.36 -15.26
C VAL A 76 -3.78 -0.05 -16.73
N GLY A 77 -4.58 -0.63 -17.63
CA GLY A 77 -4.47 -0.39 -19.07
C GLY A 77 -4.69 1.08 -19.42
N PHE A 78 -5.72 1.70 -18.85
CA PHE A 78 -5.99 3.12 -19.04
C PHE A 78 -4.83 3.99 -18.54
N LEU A 79 -4.36 3.76 -17.31
CA LEU A 79 -3.24 4.50 -16.74
C LEU A 79 -1.96 4.32 -17.57
N THR A 80 -1.64 3.10 -18.00
CA THR A 80 -0.44 2.86 -18.81
C THR A 80 -0.50 3.59 -20.14
N VAL A 81 -1.64 3.58 -20.83
CA VAL A 81 -1.81 4.31 -22.10
C VAL A 81 -1.71 5.82 -21.87
N THR A 82 -2.43 6.38 -20.89
CA THR A 82 -2.42 7.82 -20.63
C THR A 82 -1.04 8.30 -20.15
N THR A 83 -0.40 7.60 -19.21
CA THR A 83 0.94 7.97 -18.73
C THR A 83 1.99 7.83 -19.83
N GLY A 84 1.95 6.75 -20.64
CA GLY A 84 2.88 6.57 -21.75
C GLY A 84 2.75 7.65 -22.83
N ALA A 85 1.52 8.08 -23.13
CA ALA A 85 1.27 9.19 -24.06
C ALA A 85 1.80 10.52 -23.52
N LEU A 86 1.57 10.83 -22.24
CA LEU A 86 2.08 12.05 -21.60
C LEU A 86 3.62 12.10 -21.63
N VAL A 87 4.28 11.00 -21.29
CA VAL A 87 5.75 10.92 -21.30
C VAL A 87 6.28 11.04 -22.73
N ALA A 88 5.59 10.50 -23.73
CA ALA A 88 6.00 10.64 -25.13
C ALA A 88 5.93 12.11 -25.61
N VAL A 89 4.85 12.83 -25.26
CA VAL A 89 4.69 14.24 -25.63
C VAL A 89 5.71 15.12 -24.90
N GLN A 90 5.88 14.90 -23.60
CA GLN A 90 6.84 15.68 -22.80
C GLN A 90 8.28 15.40 -23.22
N GLY A 91 8.62 14.13 -23.45
CA GLY A 91 9.93 13.74 -23.95
C GLY A 91 10.21 14.35 -25.32
N TYR A 92 9.23 14.44 -26.23
CA TYR A 92 9.42 15.12 -27.52
C TYR A 92 9.83 16.57 -27.36
N THR A 93 9.16 17.33 -26.50
CA THR A 93 9.52 18.72 -26.24
C THR A 93 10.95 18.83 -25.71
N ASP A 94 11.33 17.98 -24.76
CA ASP A 94 12.69 17.96 -24.17
C ASP A 94 13.77 17.63 -25.23
N PHE A 95 13.52 16.66 -26.11
CA PHE A 95 14.48 16.27 -27.17
C PHE A 95 14.52 17.28 -28.33
N SER A 96 13.41 17.97 -28.61
CA SER A 96 13.32 19.02 -29.62
C SER A 96 14.12 20.26 -29.21
N GLU A 97 14.08 20.65 -27.93
CA GLU A 97 14.88 21.76 -27.39
C GLU A 97 16.40 21.53 -27.51
N ILE A 98 16.84 20.26 -27.45
CA ILE A 98 18.25 19.87 -27.55
C ILE A 98 18.66 19.59 -29.02
N GLY A 99 17.71 19.63 -29.96
CA GLY A 99 17.94 19.40 -31.39
C GLY A 99 18.11 17.94 -31.79
N VAL A 100 17.63 16.98 -30.97
CA VAL A 100 17.80 15.53 -31.18
C VAL A 100 16.44 14.83 -31.37
N GLU A 101 15.56 15.40 -32.21
CA GLU A 101 14.20 14.88 -32.42
C GLU A 101 14.17 13.44 -32.95
N ALA A 102 15.15 13.04 -33.77
CA ALA A 102 15.22 11.69 -34.32
C ALA A 102 15.42 10.60 -33.25
N LEU A 103 15.99 10.95 -32.09
CA LEU A 103 16.22 10.01 -30.99
C LEU A 103 14.99 9.84 -30.08
N THR A 104 14.03 10.76 -30.17
CA THR A 104 12.84 10.79 -29.32
C THR A 104 12.03 9.49 -29.38
N GLY A 105 11.84 8.92 -30.58
CA GLY A 105 11.10 7.67 -30.75
C GLY A 105 11.79 6.48 -30.10
N PHE A 106 13.12 6.40 -30.23
CA PHE A 106 13.93 5.37 -29.58
C PHE A 106 13.93 5.52 -28.06
N ALA A 107 14.14 6.75 -27.57
CA ALA A 107 14.12 7.05 -26.14
C ALA A 107 12.76 6.72 -25.53
N SER A 108 11.66 7.16 -26.16
CA SER A 108 10.29 6.89 -25.71
C SER A 108 10.00 5.38 -25.63
N ALA A 109 10.37 4.60 -26.64
CA ALA A 109 10.21 3.15 -26.62
C ALA A 109 11.01 2.49 -25.48
N PHE A 110 12.24 2.95 -25.24
CA PHE A 110 13.10 2.43 -24.17
C PHE A 110 12.57 2.75 -22.78
N PHE A 111 12.21 4.01 -22.52
CA PHE A 111 11.68 4.47 -21.24
C PHE A 111 10.31 3.88 -20.93
N ASN A 112 9.42 3.80 -21.91
CA ASN A 112 8.07 3.29 -21.69
C ASN A 112 8.06 1.83 -21.24
N VAL A 113 8.86 0.97 -21.90
CA VAL A 113 8.90 -0.45 -21.57
C VAL A 113 9.63 -0.72 -20.25
N ARG A 114 10.69 0.04 -19.94
CA ARG A 114 11.56 -0.25 -18.80
C ARG A 114 11.18 0.48 -17.51
N LEU A 115 10.60 1.67 -17.62
CA LEU A 115 10.36 2.53 -16.46
C LEU A 115 8.88 2.87 -16.32
N ILE A 116 8.26 3.42 -17.36
CA ILE A 116 6.89 3.95 -17.23
C ILE A 116 5.88 2.83 -17.01
N ALA A 117 5.86 1.80 -17.87
CA ALA A 117 4.90 0.70 -17.72
C ALA A 117 5.06 -0.03 -16.37
N PRO A 118 6.28 -0.47 -15.94
CA PRO A 118 6.45 -1.11 -14.64
C PRO A 118 6.08 -0.19 -13.46
N ALA A 119 6.46 1.09 -13.50
CA ALA A 119 6.17 2.02 -12.41
C ALA A 119 4.65 2.29 -12.29
N THR A 120 3.98 2.57 -13.41
CA THR A 120 2.53 2.82 -13.43
C THR A 120 1.76 1.58 -12.99
N THR A 121 2.13 0.38 -13.46
CA THR A 121 1.49 -0.86 -13.02
C THR A 121 1.74 -1.12 -11.53
N ALA A 122 2.94 -0.88 -11.00
CA ALA A 122 3.23 -1.06 -9.58
C ALA A 122 2.34 -0.16 -8.69
N VAL A 123 2.20 1.12 -9.04
CA VAL A 123 1.34 2.06 -8.31
C VAL A 123 -0.13 1.67 -8.41
N ALA A 124 -0.61 1.37 -9.62
CA ALA A 124 -2.00 1.03 -9.87
C ALA A 124 -2.42 -0.28 -9.16
N LEU A 125 -1.57 -1.31 -9.20
CA LEU A 125 -1.82 -2.57 -8.49
C LEU A 125 -1.76 -2.38 -6.98
N SER A 126 -0.78 -1.61 -6.48
CA SER A 126 -0.70 -1.31 -5.04
C SER A 126 -1.96 -0.58 -4.54
N ALA A 127 -2.49 0.37 -5.32
CA ALA A 127 -3.70 1.10 -4.96
C ALA A 127 -4.94 0.20 -4.96
N THR A 128 -5.16 -0.56 -6.05
CA THR A 128 -6.38 -1.37 -6.21
C THR A 128 -6.41 -2.58 -5.28
N ILE A 129 -5.32 -3.36 -5.22
CA ILE A 129 -5.23 -4.55 -4.36
C ILE A 129 -5.15 -4.14 -2.89
N GLY A 130 -4.38 -3.09 -2.56
CA GLY A 130 -4.25 -2.59 -1.19
C GLY A 130 -5.56 -2.05 -0.62
N ALA A 131 -6.31 -1.29 -1.42
CA ALA A 131 -7.65 -0.83 -1.03
C ALA A 131 -8.63 -2.00 -0.84
N GLY A 132 -8.58 -3.00 -1.72
CA GLY A 132 -9.41 -4.21 -1.61
C GLY A 132 -9.15 -5.01 -0.34
N ALA A 133 -7.88 -5.28 -0.03
CA ALA A 133 -7.50 -5.98 1.20
C ALA A 133 -7.89 -5.20 2.47
N THR A 134 -7.70 -3.88 2.46
CA THR A 134 -8.10 -3.01 3.58
C THR A 134 -9.62 -2.99 3.77
N ALA A 135 -10.39 -2.96 2.68
CA ALA A 135 -11.85 -3.02 2.72
C ALA A 135 -12.36 -4.33 3.33
N GLN A 136 -11.71 -5.46 3.02
CA GLN A 136 -12.07 -6.76 3.61
C GLN A 136 -11.81 -6.81 5.11
N LEU A 137 -10.63 -6.36 5.56
CA LEU A 137 -10.35 -6.26 6.99
C LEU A 137 -11.35 -5.33 7.71
N GLY A 138 -11.76 -4.25 7.05
CA GLY A 138 -12.82 -3.36 7.52
C GLY A 138 -14.17 -4.08 7.64
N ALA A 139 -14.55 -4.85 6.64
CA ALA A 139 -15.78 -5.64 6.66
C ALA A 139 -15.77 -6.71 7.78
N MET A 140 -14.66 -7.44 7.95
CA MET A 140 -14.49 -8.41 9.03
C MET A 140 -14.60 -7.75 10.41
N LYS A 141 -14.09 -6.52 10.55
CA LYS A 141 -14.23 -5.74 11.78
C LYS A 141 -15.68 -5.34 12.04
N ILE A 142 -16.41 -4.92 11.00
CA ILE A 142 -17.83 -4.53 11.12
C ILE A 142 -18.71 -5.73 11.48
N ASN A 143 -18.37 -6.92 10.96
CA ASN A 143 -19.06 -8.18 11.27
C ASN A 143 -18.61 -8.84 12.58
N GLU A 144 -17.75 -8.19 13.37
CA GLU A 144 -17.18 -8.72 14.61
C GLU A 144 -16.40 -10.05 14.46
N GLU A 145 -16.04 -10.45 13.23
CA GLU A 145 -15.31 -11.69 12.96
C GLU A 145 -13.91 -11.69 13.58
N ILE A 146 -13.29 -10.52 13.73
CA ILE A 146 -11.95 -10.37 14.32
C ILE A 146 -11.97 -10.58 15.85
N ASP A 147 -13.07 -10.20 16.52
CA ASP A 147 -13.20 -10.34 17.99
C ASP A 147 -13.55 -11.79 18.38
N ALA A 148 -14.15 -12.54 17.45
CA ALA A 148 -14.49 -13.93 17.62
C ALA A 148 -13.31 -14.92 17.48
N LEU A 149 -12.14 -14.46 17.01
CA LEU A 149 -10.92 -15.26 16.78
C LEU A 149 -9.95 -15.22 17.97
#